data_AF-A0A4S8JGP1-F1
#
_entry.id   AF-A0A4S8JGP1-F1
#
_cell.length_a   1.000
_cell.length_b   1.000
_cell.length_c   1.000
_cell.angle_alpha   90.00
_cell.angle_beta   90.00
_cell.angle_gamma   90.00
#
_symmetry.space_group_name_H-M   'P 1'
#
loop_
_entity.id
_entity.type
_entity.pdbx_description
1 polymer ?
#
loop_
_entity_poly.entity_id
_entity_poly.type
_entity_poly.pdbx_seq_one_letter_code
_entity_poly.pdbx_strand_id
1 'polypeptide(L)'
;MGPGLYSDIGKKARDLLYKDYQTDQKFTLTTYTLNGIAISASGTKKNELIFGELQSQLKNKNISFDVKATSDSKLLTTVTVDELATPGLRSIFNFIVPDQQLGKVELQYLHDYVGVTAAVGLTANPIVNLSGVVGTNVYSVGVDVSFDTATGNFIKCNGGLSVINADLIASLTVNDKGDSINASYYHLVSPLSSTAVGAELTHNFSTNENSLTFGTQHAMDPLTIVKARLNNYGKASALIQHEWRPKSFFTISGEIDSKAIEKGAKVKLDPVSMDPKGIIVIMTSARTGDRNRRSQFMVNSDGSHGNSLKFGLEETADDDLDEYPQRPGKKRRLTADQVEFLEKNFEVENKLEPERKLQLAKDLGLKPRQVAIWFQNRRARWKAKQLEKGYESLKSSYDSLKLDHDNLLKENEKLQAEVVHLSSKLLQEEKDSSSWESFQLRICPDKLQPGIDAQVMLCKQEDFSSANSAVLESESPRHVDDGGYSNQSQVVGCCGFLRPERHSCSNEFQVEDQALWFWP
;
A
#
# COMPACT_ATOMS: atom_id res chain seq x y z
N MET A 1 11.73 8.33 22.23
CA MET A 1 10.91 8.44 20.99
C MET A 1 10.30 9.82 20.97
N GLY A 2 10.86 10.72 20.16
CA GLY A 2 10.40 12.11 20.06
C GLY A 2 9.14 12.31 19.21
N PRO A 3 8.72 13.57 19.02
CA PRO A 3 7.46 13.94 18.36
C PRO A 3 7.45 13.77 16.83
N GLY A 4 8.56 13.36 16.22
CA GLY A 4 8.70 13.24 14.77
C GLY A 4 8.98 14.57 14.07
N LEU A 5 8.81 14.60 12.74
CA LEU A 5 8.93 15.82 11.94
C LEU A 5 7.56 16.44 11.69
N TYR A 6 7.51 17.72 11.29
CA TYR A 6 6.24 18.40 11.00
C TYR A 6 5.40 17.67 9.93
N SER A 7 6.07 17.09 8.94
CA SER A 7 5.46 16.28 7.87
C SER A 7 4.74 15.02 8.37
N ASP A 8 5.02 14.55 9.60
CA ASP A 8 4.39 13.38 10.21
C ASP A 8 3.05 13.70 10.89
N ILE A 9 2.78 14.98 11.22
CA ILE A 9 1.48 15.42 11.78
C ILE A 9 0.36 15.13 10.77
N GLY A 10 -0.62 14.31 11.14
CA GLY A 10 -1.72 13.86 10.28
C GLY A 10 -1.36 12.86 9.18
N LYS A 11 -0.11 12.39 9.13
CA LYS A 11 0.40 11.53 8.05
C LYS A 11 -0.32 10.18 7.96
N LYS A 12 -0.67 9.52 9.08
CA LYS A 12 -1.40 8.24 9.03
C LYS A 12 -2.80 8.38 8.41
N ALA A 13 -3.51 9.46 8.72
CA ALA A 13 -4.82 9.74 8.11
C ALA A 13 -4.67 10.01 6.61
N ARG A 14 -3.72 10.87 6.20
CA ARG A 14 -3.43 11.14 4.79
C ARG A 14 -2.96 9.89 4.02
N ASP A 15 -2.16 9.03 4.64
CA ASP A 15 -1.70 7.78 4.03
C ASP A 15 -2.85 6.78 3.82
N LEU A 16 -3.81 6.71 4.75
CA LEU A 16 -5.02 5.90 4.58
C LEU A 16 -5.90 6.47 3.45
N LEU A 17 -6.12 7.79 3.42
CA LEU A 17 -7.08 8.45 2.54
C LEU A 17 -6.57 8.77 1.13
N TYR A 18 -5.27 9.00 0.91
CA TYR A 18 -4.76 9.50 -0.38
C TYR A 18 -3.64 8.68 -1.00
N LYS A 19 -2.89 7.93 -0.19
CA LYS A 19 -1.78 7.12 -0.71
C LYS A 19 -2.31 5.94 -1.55
N ASP A 20 -1.58 5.66 -2.62
CA ASP A 20 -1.76 4.56 -3.57
C ASP A 20 -3.00 4.64 -4.48
N TYR A 21 -3.96 5.53 -4.20
CA TYR A 21 -5.06 5.88 -5.10
C TYR A 21 -4.57 6.66 -6.34
N GLN A 22 -4.12 5.94 -7.37
CA GLN A 22 -3.77 6.53 -8.67
C GLN A 22 -4.88 6.32 -9.71
N THR A 23 -5.14 7.34 -10.53
CA THR A 23 -6.04 7.23 -11.70
C THR A 23 -5.29 6.91 -13.00
N ASP A 24 -3.96 6.83 -12.93
CA ASP A 24 -3.07 6.65 -14.08
C ASP A 24 -2.56 5.20 -14.10
N GLN A 25 -2.26 4.65 -15.29
CA GLN A 25 -1.69 3.30 -15.39
C GLN A 25 -0.17 3.38 -15.17
N LYS A 26 0.35 2.75 -14.11
CA LYS A 26 1.77 2.80 -13.75
C LYS A 26 2.39 1.40 -13.70
N PHE A 27 3.33 1.15 -14.58
CA PHE A 27 4.19 -0.02 -14.51
C PHE A 27 5.51 0.34 -13.81
N THR A 28 6.04 -0.51 -12.93
CA THR A 28 7.34 -0.36 -12.29
C THR A 28 8.03 -1.71 -12.15
N LEU A 29 9.26 -1.81 -12.64
CA LEU A 29 10.11 -2.99 -12.55
C LEU A 29 11.38 -2.62 -11.78
N THR A 30 11.55 -3.20 -10.59
CA THR A 30 12.75 -3.01 -9.76
C THR A 30 13.62 -4.26 -9.82
N THR A 31 14.88 -4.09 -10.20
CA THR A 31 15.92 -5.12 -10.16
C THR A 31 17.01 -4.74 -9.15
N TYR A 32 17.72 -5.74 -8.63
CA TYR A 32 18.80 -5.55 -7.66
C TYR A 32 20.10 -6.09 -8.23
N THR A 33 21.15 -5.26 -8.20
CA THR A 33 22.52 -5.67 -8.53
C THR A 33 23.11 -6.54 -7.41
N LEU A 34 24.18 -7.27 -7.72
CA LEU A 34 24.94 -8.04 -6.70
C LEU A 34 25.47 -7.16 -5.55
N ASN A 35 25.66 -5.86 -5.81
CA ASN A 35 26.18 -4.89 -4.84
C ASN A 35 25.06 -4.19 -4.04
N GLY A 36 23.81 -4.68 -4.12
CA GLY A 36 22.68 -4.12 -3.37
C GLY A 36 22.03 -2.87 -3.97
N ILE A 37 22.56 -2.33 -5.07
CA ILE A 37 21.93 -1.20 -5.79
C ILE A 37 20.59 -1.68 -6.36
N ALA A 38 19.50 -0.99 -6.02
CA ALA A 38 18.19 -1.14 -6.62
C ALA A 38 18.09 -0.26 -7.87
N ILE A 39 17.61 -0.79 -8.99
CA ILE A 39 17.36 -0.06 -10.23
C ILE A 39 15.89 -0.28 -10.60
N SER A 40 15.10 0.79 -10.58
CA SER A 40 13.67 0.80 -10.89
C SER A 40 13.42 1.48 -12.21
N ALA A 41 12.93 0.74 -13.21
CA ALA A 41 12.42 1.31 -14.45
C ALA A 41 10.89 1.38 -14.37
N SER A 42 10.30 2.55 -14.63
CA SER A 42 8.86 2.75 -14.55
C SER A 42 8.31 3.54 -15.74
N GLY A 43 7.08 3.22 -16.11
CA GLY A 43 6.33 3.85 -17.18
C GLY A 43 4.93 4.17 -16.71
N THR A 44 4.53 5.44 -16.78
CA THR A 44 3.20 5.91 -16.36
C THR A 44 2.46 6.46 -17.56
N LYS A 45 1.29 5.89 -17.90
CA LYS A 45 0.40 6.42 -18.94
C LYS A 45 -0.62 7.36 -18.30
N LYS A 46 -0.63 8.62 -18.72
CA LYS A 46 -1.53 9.67 -18.26
C LYS A 46 -2.03 10.47 -19.46
N ASN A 47 -3.35 10.56 -19.64
CA ASN A 47 -4.00 11.30 -20.74
C ASN A 47 -3.37 11.00 -22.12
N GLU A 48 -3.24 9.72 -22.47
CA GLU A 48 -2.55 9.19 -23.67
C GLU A 48 -1.03 9.45 -23.78
N LEU A 49 -0.42 10.29 -22.94
CA LEU A 49 1.03 10.46 -22.86
C LEU A 49 1.66 9.37 -21.99
N ILE A 50 2.83 8.87 -22.39
CA ILE A 50 3.63 7.91 -21.62
C ILE A 50 4.86 8.63 -21.05
N PHE A 51 4.96 8.65 -19.73
CA PHE A 51 6.08 9.22 -18.99
C PHE A 51 7.00 8.09 -18.52
N GLY A 52 8.28 8.18 -18.86
CA GLY A 52 9.32 7.25 -18.41
C GLY A 52 10.06 7.81 -17.20
N GLU A 53 10.34 6.95 -16.22
CA GLU A 53 11.17 7.27 -15.07
C GLU A 53 12.12 6.09 -14.78
N LEU A 54 13.42 6.37 -14.73
CA LEU A 54 14.47 5.45 -14.31
C LEU A 54 15.06 5.95 -13.00
N GLN A 55 14.98 5.15 -11.95
CA GLN A 55 15.53 5.43 -10.63
C GLN A 55 16.62 4.41 -10.29
N SER A 56 17.72 4.85 -9.67
CA SER A 56 18.77 4.01 -9.11
C SER A 56 19.03 4.42 -7.67
N GLN A 57 18.90 3.48 -6.74
CA GLN A 57 19.06 3.71 -5.31
C GLN A 57 20.14 2.78 -4.75
N LEU A 58 21.17 3.36 -4.14
CA LEU A 58 22.24 2.68 -3.42
C LEU A 58 22.24 3.15 -1.96
N LYS A 59 22.00 2.22 -1.03
CA LYS A 59 22.22 2.45 0.40
C LYS A 59 23.50 1.76 0.86
N ASN A 60 24.43 2.53 1.43
CA ASN A 60 25.68 2.05 2.00
C ASN A 60 25.85 2.62 3.42
N LYS A 61 25.61 1.77 4.43
CA LYS A 61 25.56 2.16 5.85
C LYS A 61 24.62 3.36 6.05
N ASN A 62 25.16 4.48 6.52
CA ASN A 62 24.44 5.71 6.84
C ASN A 62 24.29 6.66 5.63
N ILE A 63 24.80 6.30 4.44
CA ILE A 63 24.68 7.14 3.25
C ILE A 63 23.78 6.45 2.23
N SER A 64 22.78 7.18 1.73
CA SER A 64 21.91 6.73 0.63
C SER A 64 22.03 7.68 -0.56
N PHE A 65 22.34 7.13 -1.72
CA PHE A 65 22.36 7.83 -3.00
C PHE A 65 21.16 7.39 -3.83
N ASP A 66 20.34 8.34 -4.26
CA ASP A 66 19.18 8.11 -5.12
C ASP A 66 19.33 8.99 -6.37
N VAL A 67 19.25 8.40 -7.56
CA VAL A 67 19.34 9.11 -8.84
C VAL A 67 18.11 8.76 -9.67
N LYS A 68 17.29 9.77 -9.95
CA LYS A 68 16.04 9.66 -10.71
C LYS A 68 16.15 10.47 -12.00
N ALA A 69 16.12 9.80 -13.13
CA ALA A 69 16.06 10.39 -14.46
C ALA A 69 14.64 10.23 -15.04
N THR A 70 14.06 11.32 -15.52
CA THR A 70 12.70 11.36 -16.08
C THR A 70 12.70 11.72 -17.56
N SER A 71 11.66 11.31 -18.29
CA SER A 71 11.56 11.49 -19.76
C SER A 71 11.42 12.94 -20.22
N ASP A 72 11.29 13.90 -19.30
CA ASP A 72 11.38 15.34 -19.55
C ASP A 72 12.82 15.89 -19.46
N SER A 73 13.82 15.01 -19.55
CA SER A 73 15.26 15.31 -19.51
C SER A 73 15.75 15.94 -18.21
N LYS A 74 15.02 15.75 -17.10
CA LYS A 74 15.47 16.10 -15.75
C LYS A 74 16.14 14.91 -15.08
N LEU A 75 17.26 15.15 -14.43
CA LEU A 75 17.95 14.20 -13.57
C LEU A 75 18.03 14.79 -12.16
N LEU A 76 17.27 14.20 -11.24
CA LEU A 76 17.27 14.51 -9.81
C LEU A 76 18.23 13.55 -9.11
N THR A 77 19.24 14.10 -8.44
CA THR A 77 20.14 13.34 -7.55
C THR A 77 19.88 13.75 -6.12
N THR A 78 19.54 12.78 -5.26
CA THR A 78 19.35 12.97 -3.82
C THR A 78 20.43 12.20 -3.07
N VAL A 79 21.22 12.90 -2.27
CA VAL A 79 22.21 12.32 -1.34
C VAL A 79 21.70 12.50 0.08
N THR A 80 21.38 11.40 0.76
CA THR A 80 21.05 11.39 2.19
C THR A 80 22.27 10.92 2.98
N VAL A 81 22.62 11.64 4.04
CA VAL A 81 23.60 11.25 5.06
C VAL A 81 22.91 11.24 6.41
N ASP A 82 22.67 10.05 6.94
CA ASP A 82 22.10 9.82 8.27
C ASP A 82 23.22 9.88 9.34
N GLU A 83 22.90 10.35 10.55
CA GLU A 83 23.80 10.45 11.70
C GLU A 83 25.11 11.21 11.43
N LEU A 84 25.00 12.38 10.78
CA LEU A 84 26.17 13.21 10.47
C LEU A 84 26.74 13.84 11.76
N ALA A 85 27.78 13.21 12.31
CA ALA A 85 28.51 13.60 13.54
C ALA A 85 27.71 13.58 14.85
N THR A 86 26.38 13.70 14.83
CA THR A 86 25.52 13.54 16.01
C THR A 86 24.34 12.59 15.75
N PRO A 87 23.94 11.76 16.75
CA PRO A 87 22.73 10.95 16.65
C PRO A 87 21.49 11.81 16.38
N GLY A 88 20.62 11.34 15.49
CA GLY A 88 19.39 12.05 15.11
C GLY A 88 19.55 13.19 14.10
N LEU A 89 20.77 13.55 13.69
CA LEU A 89 20.99 14.52 12.60
C LEU A 89 21.03 13.80 11.24
N ARG A 90 20.23 14.27 10.29
CA ARG A 90 20.14 13.74 8.92
C ARG A 90 20.24 14.88 7.91
N SER A 91 21.19 14.81 7.00
CA SER A 91 21.38 15.78 5.91
C SER A 91 20.89 15.19 4.59
N ILE A 92 20.14 15.97 3.80
CA ILE A 92 19.60 15.59 2.52
C ILE A 92 19.97 16.67 1.50
N PHE A 93 20.74 16.30 0.48
CA PHE A 93 21.15 17.19 -0.60
C PHE A 93 20.44 16.76 -1.88
N ASN A 94 19.61 17.64 -2.44
CA ASN A 94 18.92 17.42 -3.71
C ASN A 94 19.56 18.31 -4.77
N PHE A 95 19.89 17.74 -5.93
CA PHE A 95 20.44 18.45 -7.08
C PHE A 95 19.64 18.07 -8.32
N ILE A 96 19.29 19.07 -9.14
CA ILE A 96 18.64 18.84 -10.42
C ILE A 96 19.67 19.17 -11.52
N VAL A 97 19.67 18.36 -12.58
CA VAL A 97 20.55 18.48 -13.74
C VAL A 97 19.66 18.42 -14.99
N PRO A 98 19.84 19.28 -16.01
CA PRO A 98 20.95 20.21 -16.22
C PRO A 98 20.91 21.50 -15.38
N ASP A 99 19.77 21.88 -14.79
CA ASP A 99 19.65 23.13 -14.04
C ASP A 99 20.16 23.01 -12.59
N GLN A 100 21.47 23.18 -12.44
CA GLN A 100 22.18 23.11 -11.16
C GLN A 100 21.72 24.18 -10.14
N GLN A 101 21.03 25.24 -10.56
CA GLN A 101 20.52 26.27 -9.64
C GLN A 101 19.27 25.81 -8.88
N LEU A 102 18.58 24.74 -9.32
CA LEU A 102 17.39 24.20 -8.64
C LEU A 102 17.72 23.19 -7.53
N GLY A 103 18.94 23.22 -6.99
CA GLY A 103 19.31 22.40 -5.83
C GLY A 103 18.55 22.78 -4.56
N LYS A 104 18.50 21.85 -3.59
CA LYS A 104 17.92 22.08 -2.24
C LYS A 104 18.73 21.31 -1.20
N VAL A 105 19.30 22.00 -0.23
CA VAL A 105 19.90 21.40 0.96
C VAL A 105 18.87 21.35 2.07
N GLU A 106 18.77 20.24 2.77
CA GLU A 106 17.85 20.04 3.88
C GLU A 106 18.56 19.34 5.04
N LEU A 107 18.30 19.80 6.25
CA LEU A 107 18.88 19.32 7.49
C LEU A 107 17.74 19.02 8.47
N GLN A 108 17.59 17.75 8.82
CA GLN A 108 16.63 17.24 9.77
C GLN A 108 17.36 16.90 11.07
N TYR A 109 16.85 17.34 12.21
CA TYR A 109 17.37 16.99 13.53
C TYR A 109 16.22 16.44 14.39
N LEU A 110 16.36 15.20 14.83
CA LEU A 110 15.40 14.52 15.70
C LEU A 110 16.01 14.29 17.08
N HIS A 111 15.31 14.76 18.10
CA HIS A 111 15.62 14.58 19.50
C HIS A 111 14.37 14.10 20.27
N ASP A 112 14.53 13.63 21.51
CA ASP A 112 13.44 12.98 22.26
C ASP A 112 12.25 13.89 22.60
N TYR A 113 12.38 15.21 22.46
CA TYR A 113 11.30 16.18 22.68
C TYR A 113 11.11 17.19 21.54
N VAL A 114 11.97 17.16 20.52
CA VAL A 114 12.02 18.19 19.47
C VAL A 114 12.40 17.55 18.13
N GLY A 115 11.67 17.90 17.07
CA GLY A 115 12.06 17.65 15.68
C GLY A 115 12.21 18.98 14.94
N VAL A 116 13.35 19.24 14.31
CA VAL A 116 13.61 20.44 13.49
C VAL A 116 13.92 20.02 12.07
N THR A 117 13.40 20.74 11.08
CA THR A 117 13.86 20.65 9.68
C THR A 117 14.16 22.05 9.17
N ALA A 118 15.40 22.30 8.75
CA ALA A 118 15.80 23.52 8.05
C ALA A 118 16.22 23.16 6.63
N ALA A 119 15.71 23.85 5.62
CA ALA A 119 16.05 23.58 4.22
C ALA A 119 16.14 24.86 3.40
N VAL A 120 17.12 24.92 2.50
CA VAL A 120 17.44 26.11 1.70
C VAL A 120 17.59 25.70 0.23
N GLY A 121 16.86 26.37 -0.66
CA GLY A 121 17.09 26.26 -2.11
C GLY A 121 18.44 26.87 -2.51
N LEU A 122 19.14 26.25 -3.46
CA LEU A 122 20.42 26.72 -4.00
C LEU A 122 20.26 27.61 -5.26
N THR A 123 19.10 28.27 -5.35
CA THR A 123 18.74 29.22 -6.40
C THR A 123 19.35 30.60 -6.15
N ALA A 124 19.46 31.43 -7.20
CA ALA A 124 19.86 32.84 -7.05
C ALA A 124 18.96 33.62 -6.06
N ASN A 125 17.69 33.22 -5.99
CA ASN A 125 16.69 33.67 -5.01
C ASN A 125 16.33 32.47 -4.12
N PRO A 126 17.05 32.21 -3.02
CA PRO A 126 16.86 31.01 -2.20
C PRO A 126 15.56 31.06 -1.37
N ILE A 127 14.71 30.05 -1.52
CA ILE A 127 13.58 29.83 -0.61
C ILE A 127 14.08 29.06 0.62
N VAL A 128 13.90 29.64 1.80
CA VAL A 128 14.22 29.03 3.09
C VAL A 128 12.96 28.41 3.68
N ASN A 129 13.04 27.16 4.11
CA ASN A 129 11.96 26.45 4.79
C ASN A 129 12.47 26.06 6.18
N LEU A 130 11.71 26.38 7.22
CA LEU A 130 12.01 26.02 8.60
C LEU A 130 10.74 25.46 9.24
N SER A 131 10.81 24.21 9.68
CA SER A 131 9.79 23.61 10.53
C SER A 131 10.38 23.15 11.85
N GLY A 132 9.56 23.22 12.89
CA GLY A 132 9.89 22.77 14.24
C GLY A 132 8.68 22.12 14.86
N VAL A 133 8.88 21.00 15.55
CA VAL A 133 7.88 20.28 16.33
C VAL A 133 8.43 20.09 17.74
N VAL A 134 7.64 20.38 18.75
CA VAL A 134 7.96 20.21 20.17
C VAL A 134 6.87 19.36 20.82
N GLY A 135 7.27 18.41 21.66
CA GLY A 135 6.33 17.56 22.39
C GLY A 135 6.87 16.16 22.65
N THR A 136 5.97 15.21 22.84
CA THR A 136 6.26 13.79 23.04
C THR A 136 5.72 12.96 21.86
N ASN A 137 5.89 11.64 21.93
CA ASN A 137 5.19 10.69 21.05
C ASN A 137 3.67 10.59 21.29
N VAL A 138 3.11 11.32 22.27
CA VAL A 138 1.68 11.34 22.63
C VAL A 138 1.03 12.68 22.26
N TYR A 139 1.72 13.79 22.53
CA TYR A 139 1.24 15.14 22.20
C TYR A 139 2.36 15.92 21.50
N SER A 140 2.13 16.41 20.29
CA SER A 140 3.11 17.23 19.56
C SER A 140 2.48 18.46 18.93
N VAL A 141 3.15 19.60 19.07
CA VAL A 141 2.78 20.88 18.43
C VAL A 141 3.91 21.28 17.50
N GLY A 142 3.59 21.68 16.28
CA GLY A 142 4.58 22.09 15.29
C GLY A 142 4.16 23.29 14.47
N VAL A 143 5.17 23.89 13.85
CA VAL A 143 5.06 25.01 12.89
C VAL A 143 5.93 24.71 11.68
N ASP A 144 5.53 25.20 10.51
CA ASP A 144 6.26 25.08 9.25
C ASP A 144 6.13 26.37 8.43
N VAL A 145 7.27 27.01 8.18
CA VAL A 145 7.37 28.36 7.64
C VAL A 145 8.30 28.35 6.42
N SER A 146 7.84 28.91 5.31
CA SER A 146 8.65 29.12 4.10
C SER A 146 8.79 30.62 3.84
N PHE A 147 10.02 31.10 3.69
CA PHE A 147 10.39 32.48 3.44
C PHE A 147 11.07 32.62 2.07
N ASP A 148 10.60 33.58 1.28
CA ASP A 148 11.22 33.98 0.01
C ASP A 148 12.19 35.15 0.25
N THR A 149 13.47 34.92 -0.05
CA THR A 149 14.50 35.98 0.06
C THR A 149 14.41 37.04 -1.03
N ALA A 150 13.76 36.77 -2.17
CA ALA A 150 13.62 37.78 -3.24
C ALA A 150 12.54 38.82 -2.91
N THR A 151 11.37 38.36 -2.47
CA THR A 151 10.26 39.26 -2.11
C THR A 151 10.28 39.71 -0.64
N GLY A 152 11.10 39.07 0.21
CA GLY A 152 11.15 39.34 1.64
C GLY A 152 9.89 38.89 2.40
N ASN A 153 9.09 38.01 1.81
CA ASN A 153 7.78 37.60 2.32
C ASN A 153 7.74 36.11 2.70
N PHE A 154 6.88 35.79 3.66
CA PHE A 154 6.52 34.41 3.95
C PHE A 154 5.60 33.85 2.85
N ILE A 155 6.05 32.80 2.15
CA ILE A 155 5.26 32.02 1.19
C ILE A 155 4.27 31.12 1.93
N LYS A 156 4.73 30.51 3.03
CA LYS A 156 4.01 29.50 3.81
C LYS A 156 4.15 29.81 5.29
N CYS A 157 3.07 29.62 6.05
CA CYS A 157 3.06 29.66 7.50
C CYS A 157 1.94 28.73 7.96
N ASN A 158 2.33 27.52 8.36
CA ASN A 158 1.40 26.47 8.76
C ASN A 158 1.66 26.10 10.22
N GLY A 159 0.60 25.70 10.93
CA GLY A 159 0.66 25.20 12.30
C GLY A 159 0.00 23.83 12.40
N GLY A 160 0.45 23.00 13.33
CA GLY A 160 -0.05 21.66 13.52
C GLY A 160 -0.06 21.23 14.98
N LEU A 161 -1.06 20.45 15.37
CA LEU A 161 -1.18 19.73 16.63
C LEU A 161 -1.47 18.27 16.30
N SER A 162 -0.79 17.34 16.96
CA SER A 162 -1.11 15.91 16.93
C SER A 162 -1.31 15.38 18.35
N VAL A 163 -2.32 14.52 18.50
CA VAL A 163 -2.62 13.76 19.71
C VAL A 163 -2.68 12.29 19.32
N ILE A 164 -1.89 11.46 19.99
CA ILE A 164 -1.74 10.03 19.75
C ILE A 164 -2.15 9.31 21.03
N ASN A 165 -3.21 8.52 20.96
CA ASN A 165 -3.59 7.51 21.94
C ASN A 165 -3.32 6.12 21.34
N ALA A 166 -3.41 5.05 22.13
CA ALA A 166 -2.90 3.70 21.82
C ALA A 166 -3.25 3.20 20.39
N ASP A 167 -4.49 3.38 19.97
CA ASP A 167 -5.06 2.98 18.67
C ASP A 167 -5.46 4.17 17.78
N LEU A 168 -5.48 5.39 18.32
CA LEU A 168 -6.14 6.56 17.75
C LEU A 168 -5.16 7.73 17.57
N ILE A 169 -5.13 8.32 16.37
CA ILE A 169 -4.39 9.54 16.06
C ILE A 169 -5.36 10.61 15.57
N ALA A 170 -5.46 11.70 16.33
CA ALA A 170 -6.15 12.91 15.92
C ALA A 170 -5.11 14.02 15.67
N SER A 171 -5.30 14.82 14.62
CA SER A 171 -4.46 15.99 14.40
C SER A 171 -5.24 17.13 13.76
N LEU A 172 -4.87 18.34 14.13
CA LEU A 172 -5.41 19.58 13.60
C LEU A 172 -4.27 20.34 12.94
N THR A 173 -4.46 20.79 11.70
CA THR A 173 -3.49 21.63 11.00
C THR A 173 -4.15 22.87 10.44
N VAL A 174 -3.41 23.97 10.47
CA VAL A 174 -3.77 25.24 9.83
C VAL A 174 -2.76 25.45 8.71
N ASN A 175 -3.25 25.64 7.49
CA ASN A 175 -2.43 25.77 6.29
C ASN A 175 -2.75 27.09 5.58
N ASP A 176 -2.07 27.35 4.45
CA ASP A 176 -2.34 28.50 3.57
C ASP A 176 -2.36 29.85 4.30
N LYS A 177 -1.42 30.03 5.25
CA LYS A 177 -1.27 31.22 6.13
C LYS A 177 -2.49 31.51 7.01
N GLY A 178 -3.31 30.51 7.30
CA GLY A 178 -4.53 30.65 8.11
C GLY A 178 -5.82 30.47 7.32
N ASP A 179 -5.78 30.36 5.99
CA ASP A 179 -6.97 30.25 5.15
C ASP A 179 -7.65 28.87 5.21
N SER A 180 -6.91 27.79 5.46
CA SER A 180 -7.48 26.44 5.54
C SER A 180 -7.17 25.75 6.87
N ILE A 181 -8.20 25.14 7.48
CA ILE A 181 -8.07 24.27 8.64
C ILE A 181 -8.41 22.85 8.22
N ASN A 182 -7.52 21.90 8.51
CA ASN A 182 -7.72 20.48 8.28
C ASN A 182 -7.64 19.73 9.62
N ALA A 183 -8.76 19.13 10.03
CA ALA A 183 -8.88 18.21 11.14
C ALA A 183 -8.94 16.76 10.63
N SER A 184 -7.94 15.95 10.97
CA SER A 184 -7.82 14.56 10.51
C SER A 184 -7.81 13.57 11.67
N TYR A 185 -8.46 12.43 11.46
CA TYR A 185 -8.64 11.34 12.40
C TYR A 185 -8.19 10.02 11.77
N TYR A 186 -7.50 9.18 12.53
CA TYR A 186 -7.10 7.83 12.16
C TYR A 186 -7.28 6.90 13.37
N HIS A 187 -7.85 5.72 13.17
CA HIS A 187 -8.10 4.75 14.23
C HIS A 187 -7.82 3.33 13.73
N LEU A 188 -6.92 2.63 14.40
CA LEU A 188 -6.56 1.24 14.16
C LEU A 188 -7.54 0.31 14.90
N VAL A 189 -8.62 -0.05 14.24
CA VAL A 189 -9.71 -0.88 14.79
C VAL A 189 -9.26 -2.31 15.12
N SER A 190 -8.40 -2.91 14.28
CA SER A 190 -7.84 -4.24 14.54
C SER A 190 -6.40 -4.34 14.02
N PRO A 191 -5.40 -4.48 14.90
CA PRO A 191 -4.01 -4.71 14.49
C PRO A 191 -3.83 -6.01 13.69
N LEU A 192 -4.56 -7.08 14.05
CA LEU A 192 -4.40 -8.42 13.46
C LEU A 192 -4.79 -8.47 11.97
N SER A 193 -5.84 -7.76 11.58
CA SER A 193 -6.30 -7.66 10.19
C SER A 193 -5.94 -6.32 9.54
N SER A 194 -4.98 -5.57 10.12
CA SER A 194 -4.60 -4.21 9.70
C SER A 194 -5.82 -3.29 9.42
N THR A 195 -6.91 -3.48 10.17
CA THR A 195 -8.16 -2.74 9.95
C THR A 195 -8.02 -1.36 10.54
N ALA A 196 -8.13 -0.33 9.71
CA ALA A 196 -8.07 1.06 10.15
C ALA A 196 -9.15 1.89 9.45
N VAL A 197 -9.69 2.87 10.16
CA VAL A 197 -10.59 3.89 9.61
C VAL A 197 -9.94 5.26 9.70
N GLY A 198 -10.27 6.14 8.78
CA GLY A 198 -9.78 7.51 8.77
C GLY A 198 -10.83 8.49 8.30
N ALA A 199 -10.75 9.71 8.80
CA ALA A 199 -11.58 10.83 8.37
C ALA A 199 -10.73 12.11 8.26
N GLU A 200 -11.11 13.00 7.37
CA GLU A 200 -10.47 14.30 7.20
C GLU A 200 -11.54 15.35 6.86
N LEU A 201 -11.61 16.40 7.68
CA LEU A 201 -12.47 17.56 7.48
C LEU A 201 -11.57 18.77 7.21
N THR A 202 -11.63 19.28 5.98
CA THR A 202 -11.00 20.54 5.59
C THR A 202 -12.05 21.63 5.44
N HIS A 203 -11.87 22.74 6.15
CA HIS A 203 -12.61 23.99 5.97
C HIS A 203 -11.70 25.04 5.35
N ASN A 204 -12.16 25.73 4.31
CA ASN A 204 -11.48 26.90 3.74
C ASN A 204 -12.28 28.16 4.06
N PHE A 205 -11.64 29.15 4.68
CA PHE A 205 -12.30 30.39 5.11
C PHE A 205 -12.58 31.35 3.97
N SER A 206 -11.69 31.48 2.97
CA SER A 206 -11.90 32.37 1.82
C SER A 206 -13.05 31.93 0.91
N THR A 207 -13.22 30.62 0.68
CA THR A 207 -14.33 30.08 -0.12
C THR A 207 -15.56 29.72 0.73
N ASN A 208 -15.40 29.63 2.05
CA ASN A 208 -16.38 29.12 3.00
C ASN A 208 -16.89 27.70 2.65
N GLU A 209 -16.03 26.89 2.03
CA GLU A 209 -16.33 25.51 1.66
C GLU A 209 -15.83 24.49 2.70
N ASN A 210 -16.55 23.38 2.80
CA ASN A 210 -16.18 22.22 3.60
C ASN A 210 -15.97 21.01 2.69
N SER A 211 -14.78 20.39 2.75
CA SER A 211 -14.56 19.05 2.21
C SER A 211 -14.42 18.05 3.35
N LEU A 212 -15.20 16.98 3.28
CA LEU A 212 -15.22 15.91 4.26
C LEU A 212 -14.97 14.59 3.54
N THR A 213 -13.87 13.94 3.89
CA THR A 213 -13.42 12.67 3.31
C THR A 213 -13.36 11.61 4.41
N PHE A 214 -13.96 10.45 4.15
CA PHE A 214 -13.88 9.26 4.99
C PHE A 214 -13.18 8.15 4.23
N GLY A 215 -12.55 7.22 4.95
CA GLY A 215 -12.02 6.02 4.34
C GLY A 215 -11.76 4.91 5.35
N THR A 216 -11.54 3.73 4.79
CA THR A 216 -11.25 2.50 5.53
C THR A 216 -10.17 1.71 4.80
N GLN A 217 -9.36 0.99 5.56
CA GLN A 217 -8.38 0.02 5.10
C GLN A 217 -8.61 -1.28 5.86
N HIS A 218 -8.53 -2.41 5.16
CA HIS A 218 -8.65 -3.74 5.74
C HIS A 218 -7.73 -4.71 4.98
N ALA A 219 -6.93 -5.51 5.70
CA ALA A 219 -6.27 -6.65 5.08
C ALA A 219 -7.24 -7.83 5.07
N MET A 220 -7.61 -8.30 3.86
CA MET A 220 -8.48 -9.47 3.72
C MET A 220 -7.71 -10.77 3.96
N ASP A 221 -6.41 -10.76 3.66
CA ASP A 221 -5.44 -11.82 3.93
C ASP A 221 -4.04 -11.18 4.10
N PRO A 222 -3.00 -11.92 4.53
CA PRO A 222 -1.66 -11.36 4.76
C PRO A 222 -0.97 -10.73 3.54
N LEU A 223 -1.48 -10.96 2.32
CA LEU A 223 -0.95 -10.45 1.05
C LEU A 223 -1.90 -9.44 0.38
N THR A 224 -3.18 -9.38 0.77
CA THR A 224 -4.22 -8.54 0.13
C THR A 224 -4.76 -7.45 1.05
N ILE A 225 -4.52 -6.19 0.67
CA ILE A 225 -5.07 -5.00 1.33
C ILE A 225 -6.13 -4.37 0.43
N VAL A 226 -7.30 -4.09 1.00
CA VAL A 226 -8.37 -3.30 0.38
C VAL A 226 -8.47 -1.95 1.09
N LYS A 227 -8.60 -0.86 0.32
CA LYS A 227 -8.85 0.49 0.81
C LYS A 227 -10.08 1.07 0.09
N ALA A 228 -10.97 1.72 0.83
CA ALA A 228 -12.10 2.46 0.26
C ALA A 228 -12.16 3.87 0.83
N ARG A 229 -12.64 4.81 0.01
CA ARG A 229 -12.72 6.24 0.33
C ARG A 229 -14.00 6.85 -0.23
N LEU A 230 -14.60 7.75 0.53
CA LEU A 230 -15.79 8.52 0.16
C LEU A 230 -15.57 9.99 0.51
N ASN A 231 -16.04 10.88 -0.34
CA ASN A 231 -15.93 12.33 -0.15
C ASN A 231 -17.30 13.01 -0.37
N ASN A 232 -17.60 14.05 0.40
CA ASN A 232 -18.88 14.78 0.37
C ASN A 232 -19.22 15.44 -0.99
N TYR A 233 -18.25 15.62 -1.88
CA TYR A 233 -18.49 16.03 -3.26
C TYR A 233 -19.09 14.92 -4.14
N GLY A 234 -19.25 13.69 -3.65
CA GLY A 234 -19.84 12.55 -4.39
C GLY A 234 -18.80 11.61 -5.00
N LYS A 235 -17.51 11.75 -4.64
CA LYS A 235 -16.44 10.90 -5.15
C LYS A 235 -16.24 9.67 -4.26
N ALA A 236 -16.36 8.49 -4.85
CA ALA A 236 -16.11 7.20 -4.24
C ALA A 236 -14.90 6.55 -4.90
N SER A 237 -13.86 6.24 -4.13
CA SER A 237 -12.64 5.59 -4.62
C SER A 237 -12.45 4.25 -3.92
N ALA A 238 -12.06 3.22 -4.67
CA ALA A 238 -11.73 1.90 -4.13
C ALA A 238 -10.38 1.44 -4.69
N LEU A 239 -9.65 0.69 -3.87
CA LEU A 239 -8.33 0.16 -4.18
C LEU A 239 -8.21 -1.25 -3.61
N ILE A 240 -7.63 -2.16 -4.39
CA ILE A 240 -7.17 -3.47 -3.95
C ILE A 240 -5.70 -3.63 -4.34
N GLN A 241 -4.86 -3.95 -3.37
CA GLN A 241 -3.43 -4.22 -3.53
C GLN A 241 -3.16 -5.66 -3.09
N HIS A 242 -2.56 -6.47 -3.96
CA HIS A 242 -2.25 -7.87 -3.71
C HIS A 242 -0.75 -8.17 -3.96
N GLU A 243 -0.09 -8.76 -2.97
CA GLU A 243 1.29 -9.23 -3.04
C GLU A 243 1.37 -10.64 -3.64
N TRP A 244 1.38 -10.71 -4.98
CA TRP A 244 1.41 -12.00 -5.70
C TRP A 244 2.75 -12.76 -5.57
N ARG A 245 3.83 -12.06 -5.20
CA ARG A 245 5.15 -12.59 -4.84
C ARG A 245 5.84 -11.64 -3.86
N PRO A 246 6.78 -12.13 -3.03
CA PRO A 246 7.55 -11.28 -2.11
C PRO A 246 8.07 -9.99 -2.76
N LYS A 247 7.71 -8.84 -2.19
CA LYS A 247 8.03 -7.47 -2.65
C LYS A 247 7.50 -7.11 -4.05
N SER A 248 6.51 -7.85 -4.57
CA SER A 248 5.90 -7.61 -5.88
C SER A 248 4.40 -7.46 -5.74
N PHE A 249 3.89 -6.29 -6.07
CA PHE A 249 2.50 -5.90 -5.80
C PHE A 249 1.75 -5.63 -7.10
N PHE A 250 0.49 -6.05 -7.13
CA PHE A 250 -0.47 -5.68 -8.14
C PHE A 250 -1.58 -4.86 -7.47
N THR A 251 -1.79 -3.62 -7.92
CA THR A 251 -2.79 -2.72 -7.37
C THR A 251 -3.77 -2.30 -8.46
N ILE A 252 -5.06 -2.52 -8.23
CA ILE A 252 -6.15 -1.94 -9.03
C ILE A 252 -6.78 -0.82 -8.19
N SER A 253 -7.03 0.33 -8.82
CA SER A 253 -7.77 1.41 -8.19
C SER A 253 -8.76 2.07 -9.16
N GLY A 254 -9.97 2.32 -8.66
CA GLY A 254 -11.07 2.95 -9.39
C GLY A 254 -11.61 4.15 -8.61
N GLU A 255 -12.08 5.17 -9.32
CA GLU A 255 -12.78 6.31 -8.73
C GLU A 255 -14.03 6.62 -9.55
N ILE A 256 -15.18 6.68 -8.89
CA ILE A 256 -16.48 7.05 -9.45
C ILE A 256 -16.87 8.42 -8.89
N ASP A 257 -17.37 9.30 -9.75
CA ASP A 257 -17.95 10.59 -9.37
C ASP A 257 -19.46 10.51 -9.58
N SER A 258 -20.23 10.45 -8.50
CA SER A 258 -21.69 10.26 -8.58
C SER A 258 -22.40 11.43 -9.26
N LYS A 259 -21.86 12.65 -9.17
CA LYS A 259 -22.43 13.85 -9.83
C LYS A 259 -22.23 13.84 -11.35
N ALA A 260 -21.27 13.07 -11.85
CA ALA A 260 -21.07 12.90 -13.29
C ALA A 260 -22.06 11.91 -13.92
N ILE A 261 -22.62 10.97 -13.14
CA ILE A 261 -23.50 9.89 -13.63
C ILE A 261 -24.86 10.41 -14.12
N GLU A 262 -25.40 11.45 -13.49
CA GLU A 262 -26.72 12.01 -13.83
C GLU A 262 -26.80 12.60 -15.26
N LYS A 263 -25.65 12.89 -15.90
CA LYS A 263 -25.61 13.38 -17.28
C LYS A 263 -25.89 12.32 -18.35
N GLY A 264 -26.14 11.06 -18.00
CA GLY A 264 -26.40 10.00 -19.00
C GLY A 264 -27.19 8.76 -18.57
N ALA A 265 -27.54 8.58 -17.30
CA ALA A 265 -28.14 7.33 -16.82
C ALA A 265 -29.68 7.29 -16.90
N LYS A 266 -30.23 6.60 -17.92
CA LYS A 266 -31.55 5.96 -17.78
C LYS A 266 -31.36 4.69 -16.96
N VAL A 267 -32.04 4.57 -15.82
CA VAL A 267 -31.90 3.42 -14.92
C VAL A 267 -32.36 2.13 -15.61
N LYS A 268 -31.38 1.31 -15.99
CA LYS A 268 -31.49 -0.16 -16.05
C LYS A 268 -30.56 -0.74 -14.99
N LEU A 269 -30.85 -1.95 -14.56
CA LEU A 269 -29.99 -2.75 -13.68
C LEU A 269 -28.79 -3.31 -14.45
N ASP A 270 -28.00 -2.42 -15.02
CA ASP A 270 -26.66 -2.72 -15.51
C ASP A 270 -25.69 -2.54 -14.32
N PRO A 271 -24.71 -3.45 -14.11
CA PRO A 271 -23.75 -3.30 -13.02
C PRO A 271 -23.01 -1.97 -13.18
N VAL A 272 -22.97 -1.18 -12.11
CA VAL A 272 -22.30 0.14 -12.11
C VAL A 272 -20.88 -0.02 -12.64
N SER A 273 -20.61 0.58 -13.80
CA SER A 273 -19.28 0.50 -14.43
C SER A 273 -18.27 1.19 -13.53
N MET A 274 -17.55 0.41 -12.72
CA MET A 274 -16.26 0.81 -12.19
C MET A 274 -15.30 0.86 -13.37
N ASP A 275 -15.21 2.02 -14.00
CA ASP A 275 -14.17 2.27 -15.00
C ASP A 275 -12.80 2.12 -14.30
N PRO A 276 -11.97 1.12 -14.66
CA PRO A 276 -10.69 0.89 -14.00
C PRO A 276 -9.70 1.95 -14.46
N LYS A 277 -9.62 3.05 -13.69
CA LYS A 277 -8.77 4.20 -14.02
C LYS A 277 -7.29 3.87 -13.82
N GLY A 278 -6.92 3.38 -12.63
CA GLY A 278 -5.53 3.04 -12.30
C GLY A 278 -5.28 1.53 -12.22
N ILE A 279 -4.20 1.09 -12.87
CA ILE A 279 -3.55 -0.20 -12.60
C ILE A 279 -2.09 0.11 -12.30
N ILE A 280 -1.62 -0.26 -11.11
CA ILE A 280 -0.21 -0.21 -10.74
C ILE A 280 0.34 -1.64 -10.69
N VAL A 281 1.39 -1.92 -11.46
CA VAL A 281 2.10 -3.19 -11.39
C VAL A 281 3.53 -2.93 -10.93
N ILE A 282 3.89 -3.41 -9.74
CA ILE A 282 5.24 -3.37 -9.20
C ILE A 282 5.81 -4.79 -9.23
N MET A 283 6.78 -5.03 -10.11
CA MET A 283 7.52 -6.29 -10.16
C MET A 283 8.91 -6.10 -9.57
N THR A 284 9.26 -6.91 -8.55
CA THR A 284 10.60 -6.95 -7.98
C THR A 284 11.30 -8.25 -8.39
N SER A 285 12.39 -8.15 -9.14
CA SER A 285 13.21 -9.34 -9.45
C SER A 285 14.20 -9.62 -8.33
N ALA A 286 13.77 -10.39 -7.32
CA ALA A 286 14.67 -10.94 -6.32
C ALA A 286 15.47 -12.12 -6.91
N ARG A 287 16.80 -12.00 -6.94
CA ARG A 287 17.69 -13.13 -7.27
C ARG A 287 17.94 -13.94 -6.01
N THR A 288 17.04 -14.86 -5.68
CA THR A 288 17.29 -15.85 -4.62
C THR A 288 18.55 -16.63 -4.98
N GLY A 289 19.55 -16.61 -4.10
CA GLY A 289 20.89 -17.13 -4.36
C GLY A 289 20.96 -18.66 -4.28
N ASP A 290 20.25 -19.36 -5.16
CA ASP A 290 20.27 -20.81 -5.22
C ASP A 290 21.05 -21.32 -6.44
N ARG A 291 22.28 -21.79 -6.20
CA ARG A 291 23.29 -22.10 -7.22
C ARG A 291 23.15 -23.51 -7.79
N ASN A 292 21.97 -23.92 -8.29
CA ASN A 292 21.92 -25.11 -9.16
C ASN A 292 20.79 -25.27 -10.20
N ARG A 293 20.35 -24.19 -10.88
CA ARG A 293 19.69 -24.32 -12.20
C ARG A 293 20.23 -23.31 -13.21
N ARG A 294 20.79 -23.81 -14.32
CA ARG A 294 21.03 -23.04 -15.55
C ARG A 294 19.65 -22.63 -16.12
N SER A 295 19.16 -21.47 -15.72
CA SER A 295 18.10 -20.76 -16.45
C SER A 295 18.72 -19.57 -17.16
N GLN A 296 18.91 -19.72 -18.47
CA GLN A 296 19.53 -18.73 -19.35
C GLN A 296 18.47 -17.68 -19.71
N PHE A 297 18.25 -16.71 -18.83
CA PHE A 297 17.37 -15.58 -19.11
C PHE A 297 17.97 -14.69 -20.21
N MET A 298 17.63 -15.00 -21.45
CA MET A 298 17.85 -14.12 -22.60
C MET A 298 16.93 -12.90 -22.46
N VAL A 299 17.51 -11.73 -22.23
CA VAL A 299 16.81 -10.45 -22.37
C VAL A 299 16.55 -10.22 -23.86
N ASN A 300 15.36 -10.62 -24.33
CA ASN A 300 14.83 -10.12 -25.60
C ASN A 300 13.99 -8.89 -25.28
N SER A 301 14.64 -7.73 -25.22
CA SER A 301 13.94 -6.47 -25.49
C SER A 301 13.51 -6.51 -26.96
N ASP A 302 12.20 -6.50 -27.20
CA ASP A 302 11.63 -5.95 -28.43
C ASP A 302 10.14 -5.67 -28.18
N GLY A 303 9.79 -4.39 -28.15
CA GLY A 303 8.43 -3.93 -27.94
C GLY A 303 7.63 -3.96 -29.24
N SER A 304 6.45 -4.57 -29.21
CA SER A 304 5.35 -4.18 -30.09
C SER A 304 4.01 -4.70 -29.55
N HIS A 305 3.24 -3.80 -28.96
CA HIS A 305 1.78 -3.92 -28.94
C HIS A 305 1.22 -2.89 -29.90
N GLY A 306 1.10 -3.29 -31.16
CA GLY A 306 0.32 -2.56 -32.14
C GLY A 306 -1.16 -2.66 -31.81
N ASN A 307 -1.68 -1.66 -31.09
CA ASN A 307 -3.10 -1.38 -31.11
C ASN A 307 -3.52 -1.07 -32.56
N SER A 308 -4.72 -1.49 -32.95
CA SER A 308 -5.21 -1.36 -34.33
C SER A 308 -5.47 0.11 -34.72
N LEU A 309 -4.45 0.81 -35.20
CA LEU A 309 -4.58 2.10 -35.87
C LEU A 309 -4.00 2.05 -37.28
N LYS A 310 -4.88 2.21 -38.27
CA LYS A 310 -4.49 2.47 -39.65
C LYS A 310 -3.98 3.90 -39.74
N PHE A 311 -2.67 4.08 -39.91
CA PHE A 311 -2.13 5.26 -40.57
C PHE A 311 -1.24 4.77 -41.70
N GLY A 312 -1.55 5.22 -42.92
CA GLY A 312 -0.64 5.12 -44.03
C GLY A 312 0.26 6.34 -44.02
N LEU A 313 1.52 6.15 -44.37
CA LEU A 313 2.34 7.19 -44.96
C LEU A 313 3.25 6.57 -46.00
N GLU A 314 3.53 7.35 -47.03
CA GLU A 314 4.43 7.05 -48.11
C GLU A 314 5.88 7.11 -47.61
N GLU A 315 6.75 6.29 -48.19
CA GLU A 315 8.13 6.70 -48.43
C GLU A 315 8.47 6.39 -49.88
N THR A 316 9.20 7.32 -50.49
CA THR A 316 9.45 7.45 -51.93
C THR A 316 10.86 6.98 -52.29
N ALA A 317 11.01 6.50 -53.54
CA ALA A 317 12.25 6.48 -54.33
C ALA A 317 13.41 5.60 -53.83
N ASP A 318 14.14 4.84 -54.64
CA ASP A 318 13.99 4.33 -56.03
C ASP A 318 14.65 2.89 -56.02
N ASP A 319 14.78 2.07 -57.07
CA ASP A 319 14.54 2.19 -58.52
C ASP A 319 14.26 0.76 -59.10
N ASP A 320 14.40 0.64 -60.43
CA ASP A 320 14.59 -0.56 -61.27
C ASP A 320 13.40 -1.49 -61.57
N LEU A 321 13.13 -1.54 -62.87
CA LEU A 321 12.13 -2.31 -63.61
C LEU A 321 12.18 -3.82 -63.35
N ASP A 322 10.99 -4.44 -63.26
CA ASP A 322 10.64 -5.50 -64.21
C ASP A 322 9.12 -5.77 -64.29
N GLU A 323 8.63 -5.97 -65.51
CA GLU A 323 7.20 -5.99 -65.87
C GLU A 323 6.61 -7.41 -65.86
N TYR A 324 5.67 -7.72 -64.95
CA TYR A 324 4.77 -8.87 -65.11
C TYR A 324 3.33 -8.60 -64.63
N PRO A 325 2.28 -9.14 -65.31
CA PRO A 325 0.93 -8.57 -65.21
C PRO A 325 0.17 -8.90 -63.93
N GLN A 326 -0.41 -7.87 -63.31
CA GLN A 326 -1.38 -8.02 -62.22
C GLN A 326 -2.69 -8.65 -62.75
N ARG A 327 -3.12 -9.78 -62.17
CA ARG A 327 -4.50 -10.29 -62.32
C ARG A 327 -5.32 -9.94 -61.09
N PRO A 328 -6.54 -9.37 -61.23
CA PRO A 328 -7.34 -8.93 -60.09
C PRO A 328 -8.02 -10.09 -59.36
N GLY A 329 -8.24 -9.90 -58.06
CA GLY A 329 -9.36 -10.51 -57.34
C GLY A 329 -9.33 -12.02 -57.10
N LYS A 330 -8.59 -12.46 -56.07
CA LYS A 330 -8.99 -13.54 -55.13
C LYS A 330 -8.03 -13.57 -53.94
N LYS A 331 -8.55 -13.63 -52.71
CA LYS A 331 -7.74 -13.90 -51.50
C LYS A 331 -7.24 -15.35 -51.58
N ARG A 332 -6.08 -15.57 -52.21
CA ARG A 332 -5.47 -16.89 -52.37
C ARG A 332 -5.06 -17.42 -50.99
N ARG A 333 -5.85 -18.37 -50.47
CA ARG A 333 -5.46 -19.24 -49.35
C ARG A 333 -4.23 -20.03 -49.82
N LEU A 334 -3.21 -20.14 -48.97
CA LEU A 334 -2.03 -20.98 -49.26
C LEU A 334 -2.48 -22.42 -49.53
N THR A 335 -1.81 -23.11 -50.46
CA THR A 335 -2.12 -24.53 -50.70
C THR A 335 -1.69 -25.39 -49.50
N ALA A 336 -2.22 -26.62 -49.41
CA ALA A 336 -1.87 -27.54 -48.32
C ALA A 336 -0.35 -27.77 -48.26
N ASP A 337 0.25 -28.11 -49.41
CA ASP A 337 1.68 -28.37 -49.57
C ASP A 337 2.54 -27.14 -49.20
N GLN A 338 2.09 -25.92 -49.54
CA GLN A 338 2.74 -24.68 -49.11
C GLN A 338 2.70 -24.49 -47.59
N VAL A 339 1.60 -24.88 -46.93
CA VAL A 339 1.49 -24.81 -45.47
C VAL A 339 2.34 -25.90 -44.81
N GLU A 340 2.32 -27.13 -45.31
CA GLU A 340 3.13 -28.23 -44.78
C GLU A 340 4.64 -27.92 -44.84
N PHE A 341 5.11 -27.36 -45.96
CA PHE A 341 6.51 -26.95 -46.09
C PHE A 341 6.89 -25.81 -45.13
N LEU A 342 5.98 -24.86 -44.89
CA LEU A 342 6.16 -23.80 -43.90
C LEU A 342 6.12 -24.33 -42.46
N GLU A 343 5.28 -25.32 -42.15
CA GLU A 343 5.23 -25.96 -40.83
C GLU A 343 6.49 -26.77 -40.54
N LYS A 344 6.96 -27.58 -41.48
CA LYS A 344 8.22 -28.32 -41.36
C LYS A 344 9.43 -27.40 -41.16
N ASN A 345 9.45 -26.24 -41.82
CA ASN A 345 10.50 -25.24 -41.62
C ASN A 345 10.40 -24.53 -40.25
N PHE A 346 9.18 -24.26 -39.78
CA PHE A 346 8.90 -23.64 -38.48
C PHE A 346 9.29 -24.53 -37.29
N GLU A 347 9.14 -25.85 -37.43
CA GLU A 347 9.55 -26.82 -36.42
C GLU A 347 11.07 -26.91 -36.27
N VAL A 348 11.82 -26.73 -37.36
CA VAL A 348 13.29 -26.65 -37.32
C VAL A 348 13.77 -25.33 -36.70
N GLU A 349 13.13 -24.20 -37.00
CA GLU A 349 13.55 -22.89 -36.48
C GLU A 349 12.39 -21.90 -36.36
N ASN A 350 12.17 -21.40 -35.14
CA ASN A 350 11.02 -20.53 -34.81
C ASN A 350 11.26 -19.05 -35.20
N LYS A 351 12.52 -18.64 -35.35
CA LYS A 351 12.92 -17.33 -35.90
C LYS A 351 13.08 -17.44 -37.41
N LEU A 352 12.66 -16.39 -38.13
CA LEU A 352 12.69 -16.33 -39.59
C LEU A 352 13.70 -15.26 -40.00
N GLU A 353 14.93 -15.70 -40.29
CA GLU A 353 16.00 -14.80 -40.73
C GLU A 353 15.74 -14.21 -42.13
N PRO A 354 16.26 -13.01 -42.45
CA PRO A 354 15.95 -12.30 -43.70
C PRO A 354 16.31 -13.09 -44.96
N GLU A 355 17.44 -13.80 -44.96
CA GLU A 355 17.94 -14.61 -46.07
C GLU A 355 17.05 -15.85 -46.29
N ARG A 356 16.73 -16.56 -45.20
CA ARG A 356 15.85 -17.74 -45.23
C ARG A 356 14.41 -17.38 -45.64
N LYS A 357 13.93 -16.19 -45.28
CA LYS A 357 12.66 -15.63 -45.77
C LYS A 357 12.63 -15.47 -47.30
N LEU A 358 13.75 -15.07 -47.92
CA LEU A 358 13.85 -14.95 -49.38
C LEU A 358 13.91 -16.33 -50.06
N GLN A 359 14.65 -17.29 -49.49
CA GLN A 359 14.66 -18.67 -49.96
C GLN A 359 13.26 -19.31 -49.90
N LEU A 360 12.59 -19.27 -48.74
CA LEU A 360 11.22 -19.79 -48.57
C LEU A 360 10.20 -19.11 -49.48
N ALA A 361 10.39 -17.82 -49.79
CA ALA A 361 9.55 -17.11 -50.75
C ALA A 361 9.75 -17.62 -52.19
N LYS A 362 11.01 -17.84 -52.58
CA LYS A 362 11.40 -18.37 -53.90
C LYS A 362 10.90 -19.79 -54.10
N ASP A 363 11.17 -20.68 -53.16
CA ASP A 363 10.86 -22.11 -53.24
C ASP A 363 9.35 -22.38 -53.26
N LEU A 364 8.55 -21.53 -52.60
CA LEU A 364 7.09 -21.67 -52.54
C LEU A 364 6.34 -20.84 -53.61
N GLY A 365 7.05 -20.02 -54.39
CA GLY A 365 6.43 -19.07 -55.34
C GLY A 365 5.55 -18.01 -54.65
N LEU A 366 5.92 -17.58 -53.43
CA LEU A 366 5.17 -16.66 -52.58
C LEU A 366 5.89 -15.33 -52.44
N LYS A 367 5.15 -14.24 -52.18
CA LYS A 367 5.79 -12.96 -51.84
C LYS A 367 6.46 -13.08 -50.45
N PRO A 368 7.67 -12.56 -50.22
CA PRO A 368 8.35 -12.62 -48.91
C PRO A 368 7.52 -12.07 -47.73
N ARG A 369 6.61 -11.13 -48.00
CA ARG A 369 5.64 -10.60 -47.03
C ARG A 369 4.62 -11.65 -46.57
N GLN A 370 4.19 -12.57 -47.44
CA GLN A 370 3.23 -13.63 -47.09
C GLN A 370 3.88 -14.66 -46.15
N VAL A 371 5.13 -15.04 -46.40
CA VAL A 371 5.91 -15.94 -45.52
C VAL A 371 6.07 -15.30 -44.13
N ALA A 372 6.44 -14.03 -44.07
CA ALA A 372 6.57 -13.30 -42.80
C ALA A 372 5.26 -13.24 -41.99
N ILE A 373 4.13 -12.91 -42.64
CA ILE A 373 2.81 -12.89 -42.00
C ILE A 373 2.39 -14.29 -41.53
N TRP A 374 2.71 -15.34 -42.30
CA TRP A 374 2.41 -16.71 -41.90
C TRP A 374 3.20 -17.11 -40.64
N PHE A 375 4.52 -16.84 -40.59
CA PHE A 375 5.36 -17.12 -39.42
C PHE A 375 4.90 -16.32 -38.19
N GLN A 376 4.50 -15.05 -38.34
CA GLN A 376 3.92 -14.26 -37.25
C GLN A 376 2.62 -14.90 -36.72
N ASN A 377 1.70 -15.28 -37.60
CA ASN A 377 0.43 -15.93 -37.23
C ASN A 377 0.61 -17.36 -36.68
N ARG A 378 1.67 -18.07 -37.06
CA ARG A 378 2.04 -19.38 -36.49
C ARG A 378 2.62 -19.22 -35.09
N ARG A 379 3.52 -18.24 -34.87
CA ARG A 379 4.05 -17.90 -33.53
C ARG A 379 2.95 -17.46 -32.56
N ALA A 380 2.00 -16.64 -33.01
CA ALA A 380 0.87 -16.22 -32.17
C ALA A 380 0.05 -17.43 -31.69
N ARG A 381 -0.33 -18.34 -32.60
CA ARG A 381 -1.06 -19.57 -32.27
C ARG A 381 -0.26 -20.55 -31.41
N TRP A 382 1.04 -20.66 -31.65
CA TRP A 382 1.93 -21.48 -30.81
C TRP A 382 2.00 -20.95 -29.37
N LYS A 383 2.14 -19.63 -29.18
CA LYS A 383 2.10 -19.00 -27.85
C LYS A 383 0.76 -19.21 -27.15
N ALA A 384 -0.36 -19.05 -27.86
CA ALA A 384 -1.69 -19.32 -27.30
C ALA A 384 -1.82 -20.76 -26.80
N LYS A 385 -1.42 -21.75 -27.61
CA LYS A 385 -1.47 -23.17 -27.24
C LYS A 385 -0.53 -23.55 -26.08
N GLN A 386 0.58 -22.84 -25.90
CA GLN A 386 1.45 -23.01 -24.73
C GLN A 386 0.81 -22.40 -23.46
N LEU A 387 0.11 -21.27 -23.59
CA LEU A 387 -0.60 -20.65 -22.48
C LEU A 387 -1.79 -21.51 -22.00
N GLU A 388 -2.54 -22.09 -22.94
CA GLU A 388 -3.63 -23.05 -22.65
C GLU A 388 -3.10 -24.24 -21.83
N LYS A 389 -2.02 -24.89 -22.27
CA LYS A 389 -1.38 -25.99 -21.52
C LYS A 389 -0.86 -25.56 -20.13
N GLY A 390 -0.31 -24.35 -20.03
CA GLY A 390 0.14 -23.80 -18.75
C GLY A 390 -1.03 -23.59 -17.79
N TYR A 391 -2.18 -23.11 -18.30
CA TYR A 391 -3.40 -22.94 -17.53
C TYR A 391 -4.01 -24.28 -17.10
N GLU A 392 -4.07 -25.29 -17.98
CA GLU A 392 -4.52 -26.65 -17.63
C GLU A 392 -3.66 -27.26 -16.52
N SER A 393 -2.33 -27.20 -16.67
CA SER A 393 -1.40 -27.72 -15.65
C SER A 393 -1.52 -27.00 -14.30
N LEU A 394 -1.73 -25.68 -14.32
CA LEU A 394 -1.93 -24.89 -13.10
C LEU A 394 -3.27 -25.22 -12.44
N LYS A 395 -4.34 -25.39 -13.24
CA LYS A 395 -5.65 -25.77 -12.75
C LYS A 395 -5.64 -27.15 -12.08
N SER A 396 -5.01 -28.15 -12.69
CA SER A 396 -4.86 -29.47 -12.06
C SER A 396 -4.08 -29.41 -10.74
N SER A 397 -3.06 -28.55 -10.64
CA SER A 397 -2.34 -28.33 -9.38
C SER A 397 -3.21 -27.67 -8.31
N TYR A 398 -4.09 -26.74 -8.70
CA TYR A 398 -5.04 -26.10 -7.78
C TYR A 398 -6.11 -27.09 -7.29
N ASP A 399 -6.70 -27.87 -8.20
CA ASP A 399 -7.72 -28.87 -7.87
C ASP A 399 -7.15 -29.95 -6.92
N SER A 400 -5.89 -30.36 -7.09
CA SER A 400 -5.18 -31.26 -6.16
C SER A 400 -4.96 -30.64 -4.78
N LEU A 401 -4.44 -29.40 -4.72
CA LEU A 401 -4.16 -28.71 -3.46
C LEU A 401 -5.45 -28.44 -2.67
N LYS A 402 -6.56 -28.17 -3.37
CA LYS A 402 -7.88 -28.01 -2.76
C LYS A 402 -8.36 -29.33 -2.13
N LEU A 403 -8.17 -30.46 -2.81
CA LEU A 403 -8.52 -31.78 -2.27
C LEU A 403 -7.74 -32.09 -0.99
N ASP A 404 -6.43 -31.79 -0.97
CA ASP A 404 -5.59 -31.98 0.21
C ASP A 404 -6.02 -31.08 1.38
N HIS A 405 -6.42 -29.83 1.10
CA HIS A 405 -6.98 -28.92 2.10
C HIS A 405 -8.31 -29.45 2.68
N ASP A 406 -9.24 -29.90 1.83
CA ASP A 406 -10.54 -30.46 2.25
C ASP A 406 -10.36 -31.76 3.06
N ASN A 407 -9.26 -32.50 2.85
CA ASN A 407 -8.90 -33.68 3.65
C ASN A 407 -8.31 -33.28 5.01
N LEU A 408 -7.38 -32.31 5.05
CA LEU A 408 -6.78 -31.81 6.28
C LEU A 408 -7.82 -31.18 7.23
N LEU A 409 -8.85 -30.51 6.69
CA LEU A 409 -9.97 -30.00 7.51
C LEU A 409 -10.70 -31.14 8.23
N LYS A 410 -11.03 -32.23 7.53
CA LYS A 410 -11.70 -33.41 8.13
C LYS A 410 -10.83 -34.11 9.17
N GLU A 411 -9.51 -34.20 8.92
CA GLU A 411 -8.59 -34.76 9.93
C GLU A 411 -8.51 -33.87 11.17
N ASN A 412 -8.52 -32.54 10.99
CA ASN A 412 -8.53 -31.59 12.11
C ASN A 412 -9.83 -31.69 12.93
N GLU A 413 -10.99 -31.71 12.28
CA GLU A 413 -12.29 -31.94 12.94
C GLU A 413 -12.32 -33.27 13.72
N LYS A 414 -11.79 -34.34 13.14
CA LYS A 414 -11.68 -35.65 13.79
C LYS A 414 -10.75 -35.60 15.01
N LEU A 415 -9.59 -34.97 14.90
CA LEU A 415 -8.64 -34.81 16.01
C LEU A 415 -9.21 -33.94 17.12
N GLN A 416 -9.95 -32.87 16.81
CA GLN A 416 -10.65 -32.07 17.81
C GLN A 416 -11.70 -32.90 18.57
N ALA A 417 -12.50 -33.70 17.86
CA ALA A 417 -13.46 -34.61 18.48
C ALA A 417 -12.78 -35.65 19.40
N GLU A 418 -11.63 -36.19 18.98
CA GLU A 418 -10.84 -37.13 19.78
C GLU A 418 -10.23 -36.47 21.03
N VAL A 419 -9.70 -35.25 20.91
CA VAL A 419 -9.20 -34.46 22.05
C VAL A 419 -10.32 -34.19 23.06
N VAL A 420 -11.52 -33.78 22.62
CA VAL A 420 -12.68 -33.56 23.51
C VAL A 420 -13.09 -34.86 24.22
N HIS A 421 -13.10 -35.99 23.50
CA HIS A 421 -13.43 -37.30 24.07
C HIS A 421 -12.37 -37.85 25.04
N LEU A 422 -11.09 -37.56 24.81
CA LEU A 422 -10.02 -37.89 25.78
C LEU A 422 -10.08 -36.99 27.01
N SER A 423 -10.37 -35.70 26.82
CA SER A 423 -10.49 -34.72 27.90
C SER A 423 -11.66 -35.06 28.84
N SER A 424 -12.80 -35.50 28.30
CA SER A 424 -13.94 -35.92 29.11
C SER A 424 -13.68 -37.24 29.87
N LYS A 425 -12.90 -38.17 29.31
CA LYS A 425 -12.45 -39.37 30.02
C LYS A 425 -11.52 -39.05 31.19
N LEU A 426 -10.55 -38.16 31.00
CA LEU A 426 -9.64 -37.75 32.08
C LEU A 426 -10.41 -37.06 33.23
N LEU A 427 -11.38 -36.19 32.91
CA LEU A 427 -12.28 -35.59 33.91
C LEU A 427 -13.16 -36.63 34.64
N GLN A 428 -13.50 -37.74 33.97
CA GLN A 428 -14.22 -38.85 34.59
C GLN A 428 -13.29 -39.63 35.55
N GLU A 429 -12.06 -39.94 35.12
CA GLU A 429 -11.07 -40.66 35.93
C GLU A 429 -10.60 -39.85 37.15
N GLU A 430 -10.40 -38.54 37.04
CA GLU A 430 -10.14 -37.67 38.20
C GLU A 430 -11.32 -37.68 39.19
N LYS A 431 -12.56 -37.63 38.69
CA LYS A 431 -13.76 -37.63 39.51
C LYS A 431 -13.95 -38.97 40.23
N ASP A 432 -13.73 -40.08 39.53
CA ASP A 432 -13.80 -41.42 40.11
C ASP A 432 -12.64 -41.65 41.09
N SER A 433 -11.45 -41.09 40.86
CA SER A 433 -10.34 -41.09 41.83
C SER A 433 -10.68 -40.30 43.10
N SER A 434 -11.27 -39.10 42.96
CA SER A 434 -11.70 -38.27 44.11
C SER A 434 -12.82 -38.90 44.96
N SER A 435 -13.58 -39.85 44.36
CA SER A 435 -14.63 -40.61 45.04
C SER A 435 -14.06 -41.58 46.10
N TRP A 436 -12.86 -42.13 45.87
CA TRP A 436 -12.25 -43.12 46.77
C TRP A 436 -11.51 -42.51 47.97
N GLU A 437 -11.01 -41.27 47.88
CA GLU A 437 -10.38 -40.60 49.02
C GLU A 437 -11.40 -40.14 50.09
N SER A 438 -12.69 -40.07 49.75
CA SER A 438 -13.77 -39.63 50.65
C SER A 438 -14.22 -40.68 51.69
N PHE A 439 -13.58 -41.86 51.75
CA PHE A 439 -13.98 -42.98 52.63
C PHE A 439 -12.99 -43.35 53.76
N GLN A 440 -11.99 -42.50 54.03
CA GLN A 440 -11.12 -42.64 55.22
C GLN A 440 -11.01 -41.33 56.00
N LEU A 441 -12.00 -41.06 56.87
CA LEU A 441 -11.79 -40.46 58.20
C LEU A 441 -13.12 -40.40 58.98
N ARG A 442 -13.21 -41.17 60.06
CA ARG A 442 -14.25 -41.03 61.09
C ARG A 442 -13.64 -41.34 62.44
N ILE A 443 -13.42 -40.30 63.26
CA ILE A 443 -13.93 -40.09 64.64
C ILE A 443 -13.32 -38.79 65.19
N CYS A 444 -14.15 -37.95 65.83
CA CYS A 444 -13.83 -36.62 66.40
C CYS A 444 -13.69 -36.71 67.96
N PRO A 445 -13.67 -35.63 68.79
CA PRO A 445 -13.45 -34.17 68.57
C PRO A 445 -12.50 -33.48 69.61
N ASP A 446 -12.07 -32.21 69.41
CA ASP A 446 -12.45 -31.02 70.24
C ASP A 446 -11.88 -29.67 69.66
N LYS A 447 -12.29 -28.52 70.23
CA LYS A 447 -12.27 -27.13 69.66
C LYS A 447 -10.89 -26.43 69.49
N LEU A 448 -10.74 -25.57 68.46
CA LEU A 448 -10.85 -24.08 68.51
C LEU A 448 -10.75 -23.43 67.08
N GLN A 449 -11.27 -22.21 66.90
CA GLN A 449 -11.46 -21.41 65.65
C GLN A 449 -10.42 -20.25 65.49
N PRO A 450 -10.42 -19.36 64.45
CA PRO A 450 -10.83 -19.44 63.01
C PRO A 450 -9.93 -18.64 62.00
N GLY A 451 -10.27 -18.65 60.69
CA GLY A 451 -9.95 -17.59 59.68
C GLY A 451 -8.92 -17.97 58.59
N ILE A 452 -8.98 -17.51 57.31
CA ILE A 452 -9.79 -16.50 56.59
C ILE A 452 -10.12 -16.99 55.14
N ASP A 453 -11.05 -16.31 54.46
CA ASP A 453 -11.85 -16.70 53.28
C ASP A 453 -11.41 -16.14 51.88
N ALA A 454 -12.18 -16.49 50.83
CA ALA A 454 -12.26 -16.00 49.43
C ALA A 454 -11.18 -16.45 48.42
N GLN A 455 -11.45 -17.16 47.30
CA GLN A 455 -12.49 -17.17 46.23
C GLN A 455 -12.33 -16.19 45.05
N VAL A 456 -12.34 -16.75 43.83
CA VAL A 456 -12.72 -16.12 42.55
C VAL A 456 -13.59 -17.13 41.77
N MET A 457 -14.63 -16.66 41.08
CA MET A 457 -15.71 -17.48 40.50
C MET A 457 -15.73 -17.48 38.96
N LEU A 458 -16.29 -18.54 38.39
CA LEU A 458 -16.35 -18.90 36.97
C LEU A 458 -17.40 -18.10 36.16
N CYS A 459 -17.12 -17.81 34.89
CA CYS A 459 -18.13 -17.38 33.91
C CYS A 459 -18.69 -18.56 33.10
N LYS A 460 -19.98 -18.50 32.75
CA LYS A 460 -20.67 -19.44 31.84
C LYS A 460 -21.03 -18.78 30.51
N GLN A 461 -21.23 -19.63 29.50
CA GLN A 461 -21.67 -19.31 28.14
C GLN A 461 -22.93 -20.13 27.83
N GLU A 462 -23.95 -19.53 27.21
CA GLU A 462 -25.11 -20.22 26.63
C GLU A 462 -25.52 -19.54 25.31
N ASP A 463 -26.28 -20.25 24.48
CA ASP A 463 -26.24 -20.16 23.01
C ASP A 463 -27.61 -19.88 22.33
N PHE A 464 -27.54 -19.27 21.14
CA PHE A 464 -28.50 -19.29 20.02
C PHE A 464 -30.04 -19.19 20.22
N SER A 465 -30.64 -18.11 19.68
CA SER A 465 -31.42 -18.11 18.40
C SER A 465 -32.69 -17.20 18.33
N SER A 466 -32.72 -16.37 17.28
CA SER A 466 -33.85 -15.88 16.45
C SER A 466 -35.32 -15.95 16.96
N ALA A 467 -36.00 -14.78 17.04
CA ALA A 467 -37.12 -14.44 16.12
C ALA A 467 -37.71 -13.02 16.31
N ASN A 468 -37.87 -12.30 15.19
CA ASN A 468 -38.94 -11.34 14.80
C ASN A 468 -39.65 -10.39 15.79
N SER A 469 -39.62 -9.10 15.43
CA SER A 469 -40.78 -8.17 15.30
C SER A 469 -41.58 -7.73 16.53
N ALA A 470 -41.55 -6.42 16.82
CA ALA A 470 -42.74 -5.55 16.74
C ALA A 470 -42.41 -4.03 16.83
N VAL A 471 -43.30 -3.22 16.29
CA VAL A 471 -43.37 -1.74 16.36
C VAL A 471 -44.17 -1.30 17.59
N LEU A 472 -43.87 -0.13 18.17
CA LEU A 472 -44.75 0.86 18.85
C LEU A 472 -43.82 1.99 19.39
N GLU A 473 -43.87 3.21 18.85
CA GLU A 473 -44.73 4.35 19.23
C GLU A 473 -44.50 4.95 20.64
N SER A 474 -43.84 6.12 20.62
CA SER A 474 -44.04 7.35 21.43
C SER A 474 -44.91 7.34 22.70
N GLU A 475 -44.39 7.98 23.77
CA GLU A 475 -44.95 9.27 24.26
C GLU A 475 -43.97 10.04 25.18
N SER A 476 -44.11 11.37 25.21
CA SER A 476 -43.40 12.29 26.13
C SER A 476 -44.27 12.61 27.36
N PRO A 477 -43.71 13.24 28.40
CA PRO A 477 -44.42 14.35 29.06
C PRO A 477 -43.71 15.70 28.92
N ARG A 478 -44.48 16.80 29.04
CA ARG A 478 -44.03 18.19 28.87
C ARG A 478 -43.83 18.93 30.22
N HIS A 479 -42.99 19.96 30.15
CA HIS A 479 -43.01 21.27 30.83
C HIS A 479 -43.56 21.42 32.26
N VAL A 480 -42.78 22.15 33.07
CA VAL A 480 -43.23 23.42 33.68
C VAL A 480 -42.12 24.47 33.44
N ASP A 481 -42.50 25.67 33.00
CA ASP A 481 -41.62 26.86 32.92
C ASP A 481 -41.47 27.54 34.29
N ASP A 482 -40.31 28.15 34.57
CA ASP A 482 -40.27 29.59 34.86
C ASP A 482 -38.88 30.18 34.54
N GLY A 483 -38.83 31.48 34.21
CA GLY A 483 -37.63 32.16 33.70
C GLY A 483 -37.02 33.19 34.66
N GLY A 484 -35.95 33.89 34.24
CA GLY A 484 -35.50 35.10 34.97
C GLY A 484 -34.00 35.43 34.97
N TYR A 485 -33.50 36.00 33.86
CA TYR A 485 -32.46 37.04 33.76
C TYR A 485 -31.27 37.17 34.76
N SER A 486 -30.08 37.24 34.13
CA SER A 486 -29.03 38.27 34.30
C SER A 486 -27.90 38.14 35.35
N ASN A 487 -26.67 38.08 34.80
CA ASN A 487 -25.42 38.73 35.21
C ASN A 487 -25.19 39.11 36.69
N GLN A 488 -24.16 38.51 37.29
CA GLN A 488 -23.09 39.31 37.90
C GLN A 488 -21.75 38.56 37.96
N SER A 489 -20.67 39.26 37.63
CA SER A 489 -19.30 38.82 37.90
C SER A 489 -18.83 39.38 39.24
N GLN A 490 -18.13 38.56 40.05
CA GLN A 490 -17.14 39.11 40.97
C GLN A 490 -16.01 38.13 41.26
N VAL A 491 -14.86 38.72 41.59
CA VAL A 491 -13.52 38.10 41.75
C VAL A 491 -13.24 37.91 43.25
N VAL A 492 -12.09 37.28 43.58
CA VAL A 492 -11.51 37.00 44.93
C VAL A 492 -11.91 35.60 45.46
N GLY A 493 -11.01 34.75 45.99
CA GLY A 493 -9.54 34.82 46.02
C GLY A 493 -8.91 33.92 47.12
N CYS A 494 -7.72 33.36 46.82
CA CYS A 494 -6.72 32.78 47.73
C CYS A 494 -6.98 31.47 48.54
N CYS A 495 -6.22 30.43 48.12
CA CYS A 495 -5.24 29.64 48.92
C CYS A 495 -5.62 28.97 50.27
N GLY A 496 -5.42 27.64 50.31
CA GLY A 496 -5.30 26.85 51.54
C GLY A 496 -4.39 25.61 51.34
N PHE A 497 -3.24 25.64 52.01
CA PHE A 497 -2.24 24.58 52.28
C PHE A 497 -2.61 23.10 52.04
N LEU A 498 -1.65 22.31 51.51
CA LEU A 498 -0.83 21.39 52.33
C LEU A 498 0.37 20.80 51.55
N ARG A 499 1.43 20.47 52.29
CA ARG A 499 2.68 19.83 51.85
C ARG A 499 2.80 18.48 52.59
N PRO A 500 3.58 17.51 52.07
CA PRO A 500 4.60 16.91 52.94
C PRO A 500 5.98 16.78 52.27
N GLU A 501 6.95 16.33 53.06
CA GLU A 501 8.38 16.53 52.83
C GLU A 501 9.09 15.36 52.13
N ARG A 502 10.37 15.59 51.81
CA ARG A 502 11.30 14.57 51.29
C ARG A 502 11.87 13.74 52.44
N HIS A 503 12.09 12.46 52.21
CA HIS A 503 13.19 11.73 52.85
C HIS A 503 14.05 11.05 51.79
N SER A 504 15.37 11.18 51.97
CA SER A 504 16.41 10.57 51.15
C SER A 504 16.83 9.22 51.73
N CYS A 505 17.01 8.21 50.88
CA CYS A 505 17.94 7.12 51.15
C CYS A 505 18.67 6.77 49.85
N SER A 506 19.99 6.90 49.91
CA SER A 506 20.94 6.40 48.93
C SER A 506 21.09 4.89 49.05
N ASN A 507 21.25 4.19 47.93
CA ASN A 507 22.14 3.03 47.82
C ASN A 507 22.54 2.87 46.35
N GLU A 508 23.84 2.90 46.10
CA GLU A 508 24.42 2.45 44.83
C GLU A 508 24.39 0.92 44.77
N PHE A 509 24.15 0.36 43.59
CA PHE A 509 24.78 -0.88 43.16
C PHE A 509 24.78 -0.94 41.63
N GLN A 510 25.97 -0.87 41.02
CA GLN A 510 26.19 -1.32 39.65
C GLN A 510 26.38 -2.83 39.64
N VAL A 511 25.69 -3.53 38.74
CA VAL A 511 26.17 -4.80 38.18
C VAL A 511 25.76 -4.83 36.71
N GLU A 512 26.74 -5.07 35.82
CA GLU A 512 26.50 -5.37 34.41
C GLU A 512 25.91 -6.77 34.27
N ASP A 513 25.05 -7.03 33.28
CA ASP A 513 25.28 -8.24 32.49
C ASP A 513 24.63 -8.22 31.09
N GLN A 514 25.30 -8.90 30.16
CA GLN A 514 24.83 -9.11 28.80
C GLN A 514 24.04 -10.41 28.70
N ALA A 515 22.95 -10.45 27.92
CA ALA A 515 22.34 -11.71 27.51
C ALA A 515 21.76 -11.63 26.08
N LEU A 516 22.58 -12.05 25.11
CA LEU A 516 22.14 -12.57 23.82
C LEU A 516 21.24 -13.78 24.03
N TRP A 517 20.03 -13.85 23.45
CA TRP A 517 19.40 -15.13 23.12
C TRP A 517 18.59 -15.11 21.81
N PHE A 518 18.60 -16.25 21.14
CA PHE A 518 18.10 -16.54 19.79
C PHE A 518 16.75 -17.28 19.84
N TRP A 519 15.87 -17.03 18.84
CA TRP A 519 14.95 -18.02 18.22
C TRP A 519 13.80 -18.55 19.13
N PRO A 520 12.77 -19.31 18.64
CA PRO A 520 12.61 -20.07 17.37
C PRO A 520 12.25 -19.27 16.11
#